data_AF-A0A444R2F3-F1
#
_entry.id   AF-A0A444R2F3-F1
#
_cell.length_a   1.000
_cell.length_b   1.000
_cell.length_c   1.000
_cell.angle_alpha   90.00
_cell.angle_beta   90.00
_cell.angle_gamma   90.00
#
_symmetry.space_group_name_H-M   'P 1'
#
loop_
_entity.id
_entity.type
_entity.pdbx_description
1 polymer ?
#
loop_
_entity_poly.entity_id
_entity_poly.type
_entity_poly.pdbx_seq_one_letter_code
_entity_poly.pdbx_strand_id
1 'polypeptide(L)'
;MNWYRIVWLLALVTLPTLAEETPLQLALRGAQHDQLYQLSSSGVTKVSVLPDTLTTPLGSLWKLYVYAWLEDTHQPEQPYQCRGNSPEEVYCCQAGESITRDSALVRSCGLYFAPQRLHIGADMWGQYWQQRQAPAWLASLTTLKPETSVTVKSLLDSLATLPAQNKAQEVLLDVVLDEAKIGVASMLG
;
A
#
# COMPACT_ATOMS: atom_id res chain seq x y z
N MET A 1 -48.68 36.78 -39.77
CA MET A 1 -47.27 37.22 -39.65
C MET A 1 -47.05 37.63 -38.20
N ASN A 2 -46.42 36.91 -37.29
CA ASN A 2 -45.69 35.64 -37.31
C ASN A 2 -45.92 34.97 -35.94
N TRP A 3 -46.43 33.74 -35.97
CA TRP A 3 -46.24 32.76 -34.90
C TRP A 3 -44.75 32.35 -34.83
N TYR A 4 -44.32 31.68 -33.77
CA TYR A 4 -42.93 31.30 -33.44
C TYR A 4 -42.12 32.28 -32.57
N ARG A 5 -42.59 32.51 -31.35
CA ARG A 5 -41.70 32.77 -30.20
C ARG A 5 -42.13 31.99 -28.96
N ILE A 6 -42.63 30.77 -29.17
CA ILE A 6 -43.04 29.84 -28.13
C ILE A 6 -42.01 28.71 -28.09
N VAL A 7 -41.31 28.63 -26.96
CA VAL A 7 -40.79 27.41 -26.33
C VAL A 7 -39.72 26.67 -27.13
N TRP A 8 -38.46 27.05 -26.89
CA TRP A 8 -37.34 26.10 -26.84
C TRP A 8 -36.40 26.52 -25.71
N LEU A 9 -36.91 26.42 -24.48
CA LEU A 9 -36.06 26.16 -23.31
C LEU A 9 -35.59 24.71 -23.45
N LEU A 10 -34.45 24.51 -24.10
CA LEU A 10 -33.70 23.26 -23.99
C LEU A 10 -33.20 23.15 -22.55
N ALA A 11 -34.02 22.53 -21.71
CA ALA A 11 -33.60 21.97 -20.45
C ALA A 11 -32.58 20.86 -20.75
N LEU A 12 -31.30 21.22 -20.78
CA LEU A 12 -30.23 20.27 -20.50
C LEU A 12 -30.39 19.84 -19.03
N VAL A 13 -31.22 18.83 -18.81
CA VAL A 13 -31.15 18.03 -17.60
C VAL A 13 -29.89 17.19 -17.74
N THR A 14 -28.76 17.74 -17.32
CA THR A 14 -27.60 16.93 -16.96
C THR A 14 -28.04 16.10 -15.76
N LEU A 15 -28.37 14.83 -16.02
CA LEU A 15 -28.46 13.82 -14.98
C LEU A 15 -27.19 13.94 -14.13
N PRO A 16 -27.28 14.19 -12.81
CA PRO A 16 -26.11 13.98 -11.98
C PRO A 16 -25.82 12.49 -12.06
N THR A 17 -24.69 12.14 -12.68
CA THR A 17 -24.04 10.87 -12.39
C THR A 17 -23.78 10.91 -10.89
N LEU A 18 -24.64 10.27 -10.10
CA LEU A 18 -24.29 9.93 -8.73
C LEU A 18 -23.09 8.99 -8.88
N ALA A 19 -21.89 9.57 -8.78
CA ALA A 19 -20.70 8.81 -8.51
C ALA A 19 -20.97 8.16 -7.16
N GLU A 20 -21.38 6.90 -7.18
CA GLU A 20 -21.50 6.10 -5.98
C GLU A 20 -20.08 6.03 -5.43
N GLU A 21 -19.78 6.85 -4.43
CA GLU A 21 -18.50 6.83 -3.76
C GLU A 21 -18.34 5.41 -3.23
N THR A 22 -17.41 4.64 -3.82
CA THR A 22 -17.12 3.30 -3.35
C THR A 22 -16.74 3.43 -1.88
N PRO A 23 -17.52 2.87 -0.94
CA PRO A 23 -17.29 3.09 0.47
C PRO A 23 -15.89 2.58 0.81
N LEU A 24 -15.13 3.39 1.55
CA LEU A 24 -13.81 3.02 2.00
C LEU A 24 -13.93 1.76 2.86
N GLN A 25 -13.13 0.75 2.55
CA GLN A 25 -13.12 -0.51 3.30
C GLN A 25 -11.84 -0.61 4.11
N LEU A 26 -11.97 -1.00 5.37
CA LEU A 26 -10.86 -1.23 6.28
C LEU A 26 -10.97 -2.65 6.83
N ALA A 27 -9.93 -3.45 6.61
CA ALA A 27 -9.81 -4.77 7.22
C ALA A 27 -8.91 -4.69 8.44
N LEU A 28 -9.38 -5.18 9.59
CA LEU A 28 -8.62 -5.18 10.85
C LEU A 28 -8.55 -6.59 11.43
N ARG A 29 -7.38 -6.91 11.98
CA ARG A 29 -7.19 -8.11 12.78
C ARG A 29 -7.87 -7.95 14.13
N GLY A 30 -8.88 -8.79 14.38
CA GLY A 30 -9.57 -8.84 15.67
C GLY A 30 -8.99 -9.92 16.60
N ALA A 31 -9.36 -9.86 17.88
CA ALA A 31 -8.90 -10.83 18.87
C ALA A 31 -9.47 -12.25 18.64
N GLN A 32 -10.64 -12.36 18.00
CA GLN A 32 -11.33 -13.63 17.73
C GLN A 32 -11.44 -13.93 16.24
N HIS A 33 -11.75 -12.91 15.42
CA HIS A 33 -11.84 -13.03 13.98
C HIS A 33 -11.44 -11.70 13.32
N ASP A 34 -10.89 -11.77 12.11
CA ASP A 34 -10.65 -10.59 11.28
C ASP A 34 -11.99 -9.95 10.86
N GLN A 35 -12.04 -8.62 10.82
CA GLN A 35 -13.24 -7.83 10.60
C GLN A 35 -13.07 -6.91 9.40
N LEU A 36 -14.15 -6.74 8.63
CA LEU A 36 -14.26 -5.80 7.53
C LEU A 36 -15.22 -4.68 7.92
N TYR A 37 -14.69 -3.47 7.94
CA TYR A 37 -15.40 -2.22 8.19
C TYR A 37 -15.66 -1.53 6.86
N GLN A 38 -16.89 -1.07 6.66
CA GLN A 38 -17.23 -0.12 5.62
C GLN A 38 -17.39 1.25 6.26
N LEU A 39 -16.74 2.24 5.65
CA LEU A 39 -16.63 3.60 6.13
C LEU A 39 -17.25 4.54 5.09
N SER A 40 -17.95 5.56 5.58
CA SER A 40 -18.34 6.74 4.81
C SER A 40 -17.75 7.98 5.47
N SER A 41 -18.00 9.15 4.89
CA SER A 41 -17.65 10.45 5.49
C SER A 41 -18.26 10.66 6.89
N SER A 42 -19.35 9.96 7.22
CA SER A 42 -20.01 10.02 8.53
C SER A 42 -19.55 8.95 9.53
N GLY A 43 -18.54 8.15 9.19
CA GLY A 43 -17.99 7.10 10.04
C GLY A 43 -18.31 5.68 9.58
N VAL A 44 -18.29 4.72 10.52
CA VAL A 44 -18.54 3.30 10.23
C VAL A 44 -20.00 3.07 9.87
N THR A 45 -20.25 2.55 8.67
CA THR A 45 -21.59 2.22 8.18
C THR A 45 -21.93 0.74 8.33
N LYS A 46 -20.92 -0.14 8.32
CA LYS A 46 -21.10 -1.58 8.47
C LYS A 46 -19.86 -2.24 9.05
N VAL A 47 -20.06 -3.22 9.92
CA VAL A 47 -19.02 -4.15 10.37
C VAL A 47 -19.46 -5.56 10.02
N SER A 48 -18.55 -6.37 9.48
CA SER A 48 -18.80 -7.76 9.10
C SER A 48 -17.55 -8.60 9.30
N VAL A 49 -17.69 -9.93 9.24
CA VAL A 49 -16.54 -10.84 9.21
C VAL A 49 -15.80 -10.64 7.88
N LEU A 50 -14.46 -10.65 7.92
CA LEU A 50 -13.65 -10.56 6.71
C LEU A 50 -13.91 -11.78 5.79
N PRO A 51 -14.38 -11.58 4.54
CA PRO A 51 -14.57 -12.69 3.61
C PRO A 51 -13.23 -13.31 3.19
N ASP A 52 -13.11 -14.64 3.20
CA ASP A 52 -11.89 -15.34 2.77
C ASP A 52 -11.55 -15.12 1.28
N THR A 53 -12.54 -14.70 0.48
CA THR A 53 -12.41 -14.42 -0.96
C THR A 53 -12.07 -12.96 -1.26
N LEU A 54 -12.03 -12.06 -0.26
CA LEU A 54 -11.71 -10.66 -0.50
C LEU A 54 -10.23 -10.53 -0.89
N THR A 55 -9.98 -9.95 -2.07
CA THR A 55 -8.62 -9.76 -2.60
C THR A 55 -8.28 -8.28 -2.77
N THR A 56 -7.00 -7.96 -2.66
CA THR A 56 -6.44 -6.63 -2.93
C THR A 56 -5.11 -6.75 -3.65
N PRO A 57 -4.72 -5.80 -4.52
CA PRO A 57 -3.33 -5.68 -4.94
C PRO A 57 -2.44 -5.34 -3.73
N LEU A 58 -1.18 -5.78 -3.76
CA LEU A 58 -0.18 -5.45 -2.73
C LEU A 58 0.09 -3.94 -2.64
N GLY A 59 -0.01 -3.22 -3.75
CA GLY A 59 0.30 -1.79 -3.79
C GLY A 59 1.72 -1.52 -3.30
N SER A 60 1.92 -0.56 -2.40
CA SER A 60 3.26 -0.26 -1.86
C SER A 60 3.75 -1.25 -0.78
N LEU A 61 2.91 -2.16 -0.29
CA LEU A 61 3.26 -3.04 0.84
C LEU A 61 4.34 -4.06 0.49
N TRP A 62 4.57 -4.36 -0.79
CA TRP A 62 5.66 -5.27 -1.19
C TRP A 62 7.04 -4.83 -0.66
N LYS A 63 7.24 -3.51 -0.52
CA LYS A 63 8.49 -2.91 0.01
C LYS A 63 8.76 -3.31 1.46
N LEU A 64 7.72 -3.53 2.26
CA LEU A 64 7.88 -3.97 3.66
C LEU A 64 8.55 -5.33 3.75
N TYR A 65 8.24 -6.24 2.82
CA TYR A 65 8.86 -7.56 2.81
C TYR A 65 10.33 -7.49 2.41
N VAL A 66 10.68 -6.64 1.44
CA VAL A 66 12.10 -6.43 1.10
C VAL A 66 12.84 -5.75 2.25
N TYR A 67 12.24 -4.72 2.86
CA TYR A 67 12.78 -4.05 4.05
C TYR A 67 13.05 -5.05 5.18
N ALA A 68 12.06 -5.87 5.52
CA ALA A 68 12.16 -6.89 6.56
C ALA A 68 13.28 -7.90 6.27
N TRP A 69 13.42 -8.34 5.02
CA TRP A 69 14.51 -9.23 4.62
C TRP A 69 15.88 -8.57 4.76
N LEU A 70 16.04 -7.31 4.32
CA LEU A 70 17.30 -6.56 4.46
C LEU A 70 17.69 -6.35 5.92
N GLU A 71 16.71 -6.01 6.76
CA GLU A 71 16.93 -5.79 8.19
C GLU A 71 17.33 -7.09 8.90
N ASP A 72 16.61 -8.19 8.66
CA ASP A 72 16.83 -9.47 9.34
C ASP A 72 18.11 -10.19 8.87
N THR A 73 18.49 -10.01 7.60
CA THR A 73 19.67 -10.68 7.02
C THR A 73 20.94 -9.83 7.00
N HIS A 74 20.82 -8.54 7.35
CA HIS A 74 21.92 -7.57 7.33
C HIS A 74 22.73 -7.54 6.03
N GLN A 75 22.04 -7.74 4.90
CA GLN A 75 22.69 -7.77 3.60
C GLN A 75 23.30 -6.40 3.27
N PRO A 76 24.52 -6.36 2.70
CA PRO A 76 25.15 -5.11 2.36
C PRO A 76 24.36 -4.41 1.26
N GLU A 77 24.03 -3.16 1.50
CA GLU A 77 23.32 -2.30 0.55
C GLU A 77 24.01 -0.94 0.47
N GLN A 78 23.85 -0.29 -0.68
CA GLN A 78 24.28 1.10 -0.86
C GLN A 78 23.06 2.03 -0.77
N PRO A 79 23.25 3.33 -0.52
CA PRO A 79 22.19 4.31 -0.77
C PRO A 79 21.75 4.30 -2.24
N TYR A 80 20.48 4.58 -2.52
CA TYR A 80 20.03 4.83 -3.90
C TYR A 80 20.37 6.27 -4.26
N GLN A 81 21.08 6.48 -5.37
CA GLN A 81 21.44 7.81 -5.87
C GLN A 81 20.42 8.28 -6.91
N CYS A 82 19.76 9.40 -6.65
CA CYS A 82 18.83 9.98 -7.59
C CYS A 82 19.60 10.69 -8.72
N ARG A 83 19.34 10.29 -9.97
CA ARG A 83 20.03 10.86 -11.15
C ARG A 83 19.18 11.85 -11.93
N GLY A 84 17.91 12.01 -11.56
CA GLY A 84 16.93 12.81 -12.29
C GLY A 84 16.47 12.16 -13.60
N ASN A 85 16.68 10.85 -13.76
CA ASN A 85 16.41 10.12 -15.01
C ASN A 85 15.24 9.14 -14.92
N SER A 86 14.62 8.99 -13.74
CA SER A 86 13.42 8.18 -13.54
C SER A 86 12.30 9.04 -12.92
N PRO A 87 11.09 9.04 -13.50
CA PRO A 87 9.96 9.77 -12.93
C PRO A 87 9.55 9.23 -11.54
N GLU A 88 9.91 7.98 -11.21
CA GLU A 88 9.65 7.41 -9.89
C GLU A 88 10.52 8.03 -8.78
N GLU A 89 11.60 8.75 -9.12
CA GLU A 89 12.48 9.39 -8.14
C GLU A 89 11.77 10.50 -7.33
N VAL A 90 10.61 10.97 -7.78
CA VAL A 90 9.73 11.88 -7.01
C VAL A 90 9.39 11.32 -5.62
N TYR A 91 9.32 9.99 -5.50
CA TYR A 91 9.09 9.27 -4.24
C TYR A 91 10.39 8.90 -3.51
N CYS A 92 11.54 9.34 -4.01
CA CYS A 92 12.87 8.95 -3.51
C CYS A 92 13.69 10.15 -3.03
N CYS A 93 14.17 11.01 -3.93
CA CYS A 93 15.11 12.11 -3.64
C CYS A 93 15.21 13.08 -4.82
N GLN A 94 15.80 14.27 -4.60
CA GLN A 94 16.13 15.17 -5.71
C GLN A 94 17.35 14.67 -6.48
N ALA A 95 17.51 15.10 -7.73
CA ALA A 95 18.67 14.74 -8.53
C ALA A 95 19.98 15.18 -7.85
N GLY A 96 20.96 14.27 -7.77
CA GLY A 96 22.24 14.48 -7.09
C GLY A 96 22.24 14.08 -5.60
N GLU A 97 21.07 13.83 -5.01
CA GLU A 97 20.97 13.33 -3.64
C GLU A 97 20.97 11.80 -3.58
N SER A 98 20.97 11.27 -2.36
CA SER A 98 20.82 9.84 -2.11
C SER A 98 19.84 9.56 -0.98
N ILE A 99 19.23 8.39 -1.01
CA ILE A 99 18.32 7.92 0.02
C ILE A 99 18.75 6.56 0.57
N THR A 100 18.66 6.40 1.89
CA THR A 100 18.97 5.17 2.63
C THR A 100 17.70 4.37 2.93
N ARG A 101 17.84 3.14 3.43
CA ARG A 101 16.74 2.17 3.62
C ARG A 101 15.54 2.73 4.38
N ASP A 102 15.78 3.28 5.56
CA ASP A 102 14.70 3.77 6.43
C ASP A 102 13.97 4.95 5.78
N SER A 103 14.70 5.95 5.29
CA SER A 103 14.12 7.08 4.56
C SER A 103 13.38 6.63 3.30
N ALA A 104 13.90 5.63 2.58
CA ALA A 104 13.26 5.08 1.40
C ALA A 104 11.92 4.41 1.74
N LEU A 105 11.82 3.75 2.89
CA LEU A 105 10.56 3.17 3.35
C LEU A 105 9.53 4.27 3.64
N VAL A 106 9.91 5.30 4.41
CA VAL A 106 9.07 6.47 4.76
C VAL A 106 8.53 7.16 3.52
N ARG A 107 9.38 7.40 2.52
CA ARG A 107 9.00 8.07 1.27
C ARG A 107 8.34 7.13 0.25
N SER A 108 8.24 5.84 0.57
CA SER A 108 7.69 4.82 -0.33
C SER A 108 8.49 4.69 -1.64
N CYS A 109 9.81 4.90 -1.61
CA CYS A 109 10.70 4.84 -2.76
C CYS A 109 10.82 3.40 -3.31
N GLY A 110 10.09 3.09 -4.40
CA GLY A 110 10.14 1.77 -5.06
C GLY A 110 11.52 1.39 -5.58
N LEU A 111 12.25 2.37 -6.14
CA LEU A 111 13.56 2.16 -6.75
C LEU A 111 14.62 1.66 -5.76
N TYR A 112 14.52 2.05 -4.48
CA TYR A 112 15.45 1.57 -3.44
C TYR A 112 15.30 0.07 -3.22
N PHE A 113 14.05 -0.40 -3.12
CA PHE A 113 13.70 -1.78 -2.76
C PHE A 113 13.64 -2.74 -3.96
N ALA A 114 13.88 -2.26 -5.18
CA ALA A 114 13.84 -3.10 -6.37
C ALA A 114 14.80 -4.31 -6.22
N PRO A 115 14.29 -5.57 -6.25
CA PRO A 115 15.13 -6.75 -5.98
C PRO A 115 16.35 -6.87 -6.90
N GLN A 116 16.22 -6.44 -8.16
CA GLN A 116 17.32 -6.45 -9.14
C GLN A 116 18.45 -5.50 -8.73
N ARG A 117 18.10 -4.31 -8.23
CA ARG A 117 19.07 -3.29 -7.77
C ARG A 117 19.79 -3.74 -6.50
N LEU A 118 19.08 -4.45 -5.64
CA LEU A 118 19.60 -5.06 -4.41
C LEU A 118 20.31 -6.40 -4.64
N HIS A 119 20.35 -6.91 -5.87
CA HIS A 119 20.93 -8.21 -6.24
C HIS A 119 20.39 -9.38 -5.39
N ILE A 120 19.09 -9.34 -5.05
CA ILE A 120 18.46 -10.40 -4.26
C ILE A 120 18.30 -11.65 -5.13
N GLY A 121 18.97 -12.73 -4.74
CA GLY A 121 18.85 -14.03 -5.40
C GLY A 121 17.52 -14.72 -5.09
N ALA A 122 16.84 -15.23 -6.12
CA ALA A 122 15.55 -15.90 -5.97
C ALA A 122 15.59 -17.11 -5.02
N ASP A 123 16.66 -17.90 -5.05
CA ASP A 123 16.80 -19.07 -4.18
C ASP A 123 16.94 -18.68 -2.70
N MET A 124 17.79 -17.68 -2.40
CA MET A 124 17.96 -17.19 -1.03
C MET A 124 16.67 -16.56 -0.49
N TRP A 125 15.99 -15.78 -1.32
CA TRP A 125 14.69 -15.20 -0.98
C TRP A 125 13.65 -16.29 -0.68
N GLY A 126 13.51 -17.27 -1.59
CA GLY A 126 12.56 -18.35 -1.45
C GLY A 126 12.80 -19.18 -0.20
N GLN A 127 14.05 -19.58 0.05
CA GLN A 127 14.43 -20.33 1.26
C GLN A 127 14.12 -19.56 2.54
N TYR A 128 14.47 -18.26 2.57
CA TYR A 128 14.22 -17.40 3.73
C TYR A 128 12.74 -17.36 4.11
N TRP A 129 11.85 -17.17 3.13
CA TRP A 129 10.41 -17.06 3.35
C TRP A 129 9.74 -18.41 3.57
N GLN A 130 10.20 -19.48 2.91
CA GLN A 130 9.70 -20.83 3.13
C GLN A 130 9.96 -21.33 4.56
N GLN A 131 11.14 -21.06 5.12
CA GLN A 131 11.47 -21.39 6.52
C GLN A 131 10.52 -20.72 7.52
N ARG A 132 9.94 -19.57 7.13
CA ARG A 132 8.96 -18.80 7.91
C ARG A 132 7.51 -19.16 7.57
N GLN A 133 7.29 -20.23 6.79
CA GLN A 133 5.96 -20.67 6.36
C GLN A 133 5.17 -19.57 5.64
N ALA A 134 5.87 -18.69 4.92
CA ALA A 134 5.26 -17.61 4.17
C ALA A 134 4.36 -18.13 3.04
N PRO A 135 3.31 -17.37 2.66
CA PRO A 135 2.48 -17.72 1.52
C PRO A 135 3.27 -17.70 0.20
N ALA A 136 2.82 -18.48 -0.77
CA ALA A 136 3.52 -18.66 -2.05
C ALA A 136 3.76 -17.35 -2.81
N TRP A 137 2.85 -16.38 -2.70
CA TRP A 137 2.99 -15.07 -3.35
C TRP A 137 4.16 -14.25 -2.77
N LEU A 138 4.55 -14.51 -1.52
CA LEU A 138 5.68 -13.87 -0.84
C LEU A 138 6.98 -14.63 -1.10
N ALA A 139 6.93 -15.96 -1.11
CA ALA A 139 8.11 -16.80 -1.30
C ALA A 139 8.74 -16.68 -2.70
N SER A 140 8.04 -16.14 -3.71
CA SER A 140 8.61 -15.89 -5.04
C SER A 140 8.84 -14.41 -5.31
N LEU A 141 10.06 -14.03 -5.70
CA LEU A 141 10.36 -12.66 -6.15
C LEU A 141 9.58 -12.26 -7.40
N THR A 142 9.19 -13.21 -8.26
CA THR A 142 8.46 -12.90 -9.51
C THR A 142 7.03 -12.45 -9.25
N THR A 143 6.50 -12.79 -8.07
CA THR A 143 5.15 -12.39 -7.61
C THR A 143 5.19 -11.25 -6.61
N LEU A 144 6.37 -10.81 -6.16
CA LEU A 144 6.48 -9.68 -5.23
C LEU A 144 6.48 -8.35 -5.98
N LYS A 145 5.29 -7.90 -6.38
CA LYS A 145 5.10 -6.67 -7.16
C LYS A 145 3.77 -5.98 -6.82
N PRO A 146 3.62 -4.67 -7.06
CA PRO A 146 2.43 -3.91 -6.65
C PRO A 146 1.11 -4.50 -7.12
N GLU A 147 1.08 -5.11 -8.29
CA GLU A 147 -0.13 -5.56 -9.00
C GLU A 147 -0.53 -6.98 -8.60
N THR A 148 0.29 -7.67 -7.80
CA THR A 148 -0.03 -9.01 -7.33
C THR A 148 -1.25 -8.96 -6.43
N SER A 149 -2.32 -9.61 -6.88
CA SER A 149 -3.54 -9.77 -6.12
C SER A 149 -3.36 -10.87 -5.07
N VAL A 150 -3.65 -10.54 -3.81
CA VAL A 150 -3.57 -11.45 -2.68
C VAL A 150 -4.87 -11.41 -1.90
N THR A 151 -5.21 -12.48 -1.17
CA THR A 151 -6.33 -12.41 -0.23
C THR A 151 -5.97 -11.47 0.92
N VAL A 152 -6.92 -10.65 1.35
CA VAL A 152 -6.72 -9.71 2.46
C VAL A 152 -6.34 -10.46 3.73
N LYS A 153 -6.95 -11.63 3.96
CA LYS A 153 -6.58 -12.53 5.06
C LYS A 153 -5.12 -12.95 5.02
N SER A 154 -4.64 -13.46 3.88
CA SER A 154 -3.23 -13.87 3.74
C SER A 154 -2.27 -12.70 3.93
N LEU A 155 -2.67 -11.48 3.53
CA LEU A 155 -1.88 -10.27 3.74
C LEU A 155 -1.83 -9.88 5.22
N LEU A 156 -2.96 -9.93 5.94
CA LEU A 156 -2.98 -9.69 7.39
C LEU A 156 -2.14 -10.73 8.14
N ASP A 157 -2.21 -12.01 7.73
CA ASP A 157 -1.40 -13.09 8.29
C ASP A 157 0.09 -12.81 8.13
N SER A 158 0.54 -12.48 6.92
CA SER A 158 1.95 -12.22 6.65
C SER A 158 2.47 -10.94 7.32
N LEU A 159 1.64 -9.90 7.45
CA LEU A 159 2.00 -8.66 8.15
C LEU A 159 2.16 -8.87 9.66
N ALA A 160 1.33 -9.74 10.27
CA ALA A 160 1.41 -10.02 11.69
C ALA A 160 2.67 -10.79 12.09
N THR A 161 3.24 -11.57 11.17
CA THR A 161 4.47 -12.33 11.38
C THR A 161 5.66 -11.73 10.64
N LEU A 162 5.59 -10.44 10.26
CA LEU A 162 6.62 -9.78 9.49
C LEU A 162 7.94 -9.73 10.29
N PRO A 163 9.07 -10.20 9.75
CA PRO A 163 10.37 -10.01 10.37
C PRO A 163 10.69 -8.52 10.52
N ALA A 164 11.43 -8.15 11.57
CA ALA A 164 11.77 -6.75 11.86
C ALA A 164 10.55 -5.79 11.97
N GLN A 165 9.36 -6.31 12.32
CA GLN A 165 8.13 -5.51 12.44
C GLN A 165 8.31 -4.29 13.36
N ASN A 166 8.97 -4.44 14.51
CA ASN A 166 9.20 -3.33 15.44
C ASN A 166 9.99 -2.19 14.79
N LYS A 167 11.04 -2.53 14.03
CA LYS A 167 11.87 -1.53 13.35
C LYS A 167 11.10 -0.86 12.20
N ALA A 168 10.35 -1.64 11.42
CA ALA A 168 9.49 -1.09 10.38
C ALA A 168 8.41 -0.15 10.95
N GLN A 169 7.82 -0.50 12.09
CA GLN A 169 6.85 0.35 12.80
C GLN A 169 7.49 1.64 13.30
N GLU A 170 8.66 1.54 13.95
CA GLU A 170 9.43 2.71 14.41
C GLU A 170 9.71 3.69 13.26
N VAL A 171 10.20 3.18 12.13
CA VAL A 171 10.51 4.00 10.94
C VAL A 171 9.25 4.61 10.33
N LEU A 172 8.13 3.88 10.33
CA LEU A 172 6.87 4.37 9.77
C LEU A 172 6.07 5.28 10.71
N LEU A 173 6.39 5.31 12.02
CA LEU A 173 5.75 6.19 12.98
C LEU A 173 5.91 7.66 12.56
N ASP A 174 7.06 8.02 12.01
CA ASP A 174 7.35 9.36 11.49
C ASP A 174 6.38 9.78 10.36
N VAL A 175 5.84 8.83 9.58
CA VAL A 175 4.83 9.11 8.55
C VAL A 175 3.48 9.49 9.15
N VAL A 176 3.14 8.91 10.31
CA VAL A 176 1.85 9.10 10.98
C VAL A 176 1.81 10.41 11.77
N LEU A 177 2.96 10.81 12.33
CA LEU A 177 3.10 12.01 13.15
C LEU A 177 3.27 13.30 12.34
N ASP A 178 3.46 13.20 11.02
CA ASP A 178 3.46 14.35 10.12
C ASP A 178 2.05 14.96 10.07
N GLU A 179 1.89 16.17 10.64
CA GLU A 179 0.61 16.79 11.03
C GLU A 179 -0.41 16.91 9.89
N ALA A 180 0.03 16.84 8.64
CA ALA A 180 -0.83 16.84 7.45
C ALA A 180 -1.66 15.55 7.25
N LYS A 181 -1.35 14.44 7.93
CA LYS A 181 -1.99 13.11 7.72
C LYS A 181 -2.84 12.62 8.90
N ILE A 182 -2.90 13.37 10.00
CA ILE A 182 -3.62 13.03 11.25
C ILE A 182 -5.15 12.89 11.04
N GLY A 183 -5.69 13.42 9.94
CA GLY A 183 -7.13 13.39 9.64
C GLY A 183 -7.76 12.00 9.57
N VAL A 184 -7.01 10.95 9.19
CA VAL A 184 -7.55 9.58 9.07
C VAL A 184 -7.56 8.84 10.41
N ALA A 185 -6.54 9.05 11.25
CA ALA A 185 -6.44 8.42 12.57
C ALA A 185 -7.54 8.93 13.51
N SER A 186 -7.90 10.23 13.42
CA SER A 186 -8.97 10.83 14.22
C SER A 186 -10.38 10.32 13.86
N MET A 187 -10.56 9.62 12.73
CA MET A 187 -11.86 9.06 12.32
C MET A 187 -12.14 7.67 12.89
N LEU A 188 -11.18 7.06 13.60
CA LEU A 188 -11.30 5.72 14.16
C LEU A 188 -11.72 5.68 15.64
N GLY A 189 -11.93 6.85 16.26
CA GLY A 189 -12.40 6.99 17.66
C GLY A 189 -11.28 7.23 18.66
#